data_AF-A0AA97DU38-F1
#
_entry.id   AF-A0AA97DU38-F1
#
_cell.length_a   1.000
_cell.length_b   1.000
_cell.length_c   1.000
_cell.angle_alpha   90.00
_cell.angle_beta   90.00
_cell.angle_gamma   90.00
#
_symmetry.space_group_name_H-M   'P 1'
#
loop_
_entity.id
_entity.type
_entity.pdbx_description
1 polymer ?
#
loop_
_entity_poly.entity_id
_entity_poly.type
_entity_poly.pdbx_seq_one_letter_code
_entity_poly.pdbx_strand_id
1 'polypeptide(L)'
;MKKEVSISLAGVLILILGVAAWYNTPNDLMNLDPKEVMEIVVFNGNSGNGTHIEDKGQFQYSIDDLNDIEVKRTKPPCWLYRIWF
;
A
#
# COMPACT_ATOMS: atom_id res chain seq x y z
N MET A 1 30.78 -29.31 -10.90
CA MET A 1 30.93 -27.89 -10.51
C MET A 1 30.06 -26.94 -11.34
N LYS A 2 30.10 -26.97 -12.69
CA LYS A 2 29.27 -26.07 -13.54
C LYS A 2 27.76 -26.12 -13.27
N LYS A 3 27.18 -27.31 -13.09
CA LYS A 3 25.73 -27.49 -12.85
C LYS A 3 25.26 -26.95 -11.50
N GLU A 4 26.00 -27.19 -10.43
CA GLU A 4 25.69 -26.70 -9.07
C GLU A 4 25.72 -25.17 -9.01
N VAL A 5 26.73 -24.56 -9.64
CA VAL A 5 26.85 -23.10 -9.76
C VAL A 5 25.71 -22.52 -10.61
N SER A 6 25.30 -23.21 -11.68
CA SER A 6 24.19 -22.77 -12.53
C SER A 6 22.83 -22.82 -11.81
N ILE A 7 22.60 -23.83 -10.97
CA ILE A 7 21.37 -23.96 -10.17
C ILE A 7 21.33 -22.86 -9.11
N SER A 8 22.45 -22.62 -8.42
CA SER A 8 22.55 -21.55 -7.43
C SER A 8 22.30 -20.16 -8.06
N LEU A 9 22.90 -19.89 -9.23
CA LEU A 9 22.69 -18.64 -9.96
C LEU A 9 21.22 -18.45 -10.39
N ALA A 10 20.56 -19.52 -10.84
CA ALA A 10 19.14 -19.48 -11.18
C ALA A 10 18.27 -19.14 -9.95
N GLY A 11 18.59 -19.71 -8.78
CA GLY A 11 17.90 -19.39 -7.52
C GLY A 11 18.02 -17.92 -7.14
N VAL A 12 19.23 -17.34 -7.28
CA VAL A 12 19.45 -15.90 -7.03
C VAL A 12 18.65 -15.05 -8.01
N LEU A 13 18.58 -15.43 -9.28
CA LEU A 13 17.84 -14.68 -10.30
C LEU A 13 16.34 -14.63 -9.97
N ILE A 14 15.76 -15.76 -9.55
CA ILE A 14 14.35 -15.86 -9.16
C ILE A 14 14.06 -14.97 -7.94
N LEU A 15 14.95 -14.96 -6.95
CA LEU A 15 14.82 -14.09 -5.77
C LEU A 15 14.81 -12.60 -6.16
N ILE A 16 15.71 -12.18 -7.05
CA ILE A 16 15.78 -10.80 -7.52
C ILE A 16 14.49 -10.42 -8.26
N LEU A 17 14.00 -11.29 -9.16
CA LEU A 17 12.76 -11.06 -9.89
C LEU A 17 11.55 -10.97 -8.94
N GLY A 18 11.51 -11.81 -7.90
CA GLY A 18 10.44 -11.77 -6.89
C GLY A 18 10.42 -10.46 -6.11
N VAL A 19 11.58 -9.98 -5.67
CA VAL A 19 11.69 -8.69 -4.97
C VAL A 19 11.35 -7.53 -5.89
N ALA A 20 11.79 -7.58 -7.17
CA ALA A 20 11.46 -6.54 -8.14
C ALA A 20 9.96 -6.49 -8.46
N ALA A 21 9.30 -7.64 -8.62
CA ALA A 21 7.86 -7.72 -8.80
C ALA A 21 7.13 -7.12 -7.58
N TRP A 22 7.50 -7.58 -6.37
CA TRP A 22 6.93 -7.06 -5.12
C TRP A 22 7.09 -5.54 -4.97
N TYR A 23 8.25 -5.00 -5.33
CA TYR A 23 8.50 -3.55 -5.23
C TYR A 23 7.63 -2.74 -6.20
N ASN A 24 7.36 -3.28 -7.39
CA ASN A 24 6.56 -2.61 -8.42
C ASN A 24 5.04 -2.83 -8.26
N THR A 25 4.61 -3.85 -7.52
CA THR A 25 3.19 -4.05 -7.21
C THR A 25 2.70 -2.88 -6.35
N PRO A 26 1.71 -2.10 -6.81
CA PRO A 26 1.07 -1.07 -6.00
C PRO A 26 0.44 -1.71 -4.76
N ASN A 27 0.33 -0.94 -3.69
CA ASN A 27 -0.31 -1.40 -2.47
C ASN A 27 -1.52 -0.51 -2.21
N ASP A 28 -2.66 -1.13 -1.95
CA ASP A 28 -3.87 -0.42 -1.58
C ASP A 28 -3.59 0.36 -0.28
N LEU A 29 -3.97 1.64 -0.28
CA LEU A 29 -3.72 2.51 0.85
C LEU A 29 -4.68 2.22 2.01
N MET A 30 -5.94 1.94 1.66
CA MET A 30 -7.01 1.66 2.60
C MET A 30 -7.94 0.60 1.98
N ASN A 31 -8.58 -0.18 2.84
CA ASN A 31 -9.62 -1.13 2.47
C ASN A 31 -10.75 -1.01 3.51
N LEU A 32 -11.58 0.00 3.32
CA LEU A 32 -12.69 0.35 4.20
C LEU A 32 -13.96 -0.35 3.71
N ASP A 33 -14.66 -1.07 4.59
CA ASP A 33 -15.99 -1.57 4.30
C ASP A 33 -17.02 -0.44 4.46
N PRO A 34 -17.70 -0.02 3.39
CA PRO A 34 -18.72 1.03 3.45
C PRO A 34 -19.84 0.78 4.46
N LYS A 35 -20.12 -0.49 4.80
CA LYS A 35 -21.15 -0.87 5.78
C LYS A 35 -20.71 -0.67 7.22
N GLU A 36 -19.41 -0.64 7.47
CA GLU A 36 -18.82 -0.43 8.80
C GLU A 36 -18.48 1.04 9.05
N VAL A 37 -18.40 1.86 8.00
CA VAL A 37 -18.13 3.31 8.12
C VAL A 37 -19.40 4.07 8.51
N MET A 38 -19.45 4.52 9.75
CA MET A 38 -20.60 5.27 10.29
C MET A 38 -20.50 6.78 10.10
N GLU A 39 -19.29 7.33 9.95
CA GLU A 39 -19.06 8.79 9.88
C GLU A 39 -17.76 9.08 9.14
N ILE A 40 -17.77 10.08 8.25
CA ILE A 40 -16.55 10.64 7.63
C ILE A 40 -16.36 12.04 8.18
N VAL A 41 -15.27 12.24 8.93
CA VAL A 41 -14.88 13.54 9.47
C VAL A 41 -13.82 14.16 8.56
N VAL A 42 -14.18 15.24 7.86
CA VAL A 42 -13.25 15.97 7.01
C VAL A 42 -12.62 17.10 7.82
N PHE A 43 -11.34 16.97 8.13
CA PHE A 43 -10.58 18.00 8.84
C PHE A 43 -9.92 18.97 7.86
N ASN A 44 -10.29 20.24 7.96
CA ASN A 44 -9.57 21.29 7.25
C ASN A 44 -8.36 21.73 8.06
N GLY A 45 -7.16 21.27 7.67
CA GLY A 45 -5.90 21.61 8.33
C GLY A 45 -5.52 23.10 8.29
N ASN A 46 -6.14 23.90 7.41
CA ASN A 46 -5.87 25.34 7.29
C ASN A 46 -6.79 26.19 8.20
N SER A 47 -8.02 25.73 8.43
CA SER A 47 -9.01 26.43 9.27
C SER A 47 -9.15 25.84 10.68
N GLY A 48 -8.62 24.64 10.93
CA GLY A 48 -8.82 23.90 12.18
C GLY A 48 -10.26 23.45 12.42
N ASN A 49 -11.12 23.51 11.40
CA ASN A 49 -12.53 23.16 11.52
C ASN A 49 -12.82 21.77 10.93
N GLY A 50 -13.55 20.94 11.66
CA GLY A 50 -14.02 19.63 11.22
C GLY A 50 -15.43 19.75 10.65
N THR A 51 -15.66 19.21 9.45
CA THR A 51 -17.00 19.07 8.89
C THR A 51 -17.42 17.61 9.03
N HIS A 52 -18.57 17.40 9.66
CA HIS A 52 -19.17 16.08 9.88
C HIS A 52 -20.20 15.86 8.78
N ILE A 53 -19.99 14.85 7.94
CA ILE A 53 -20.95 14.43 6.91
C ILE A 53 -21.59 13.14 7.42
N GLU A 54 -22.92 13.09 7.51
CA GLU A 54 -23.71 11.95 8.03
C GLU A 54 -24.54 11.25 6.94
N ASP A 55 -24.43 11.67 5.67
CA ASP A 55 -25.28 11.18 4.58
C ASP A 55 -24.77 9.87 3.96
N LYS A 56 -25.49 8.78 4.26
CA LYS A 56 -25.11 7.39 3.92
C LYS A 56 -24.95 7.11 2.43
N GLY A 57 -25.66 7.84 1.56
CA GLY A 57 -25.55 7.65 0.11
C GLY A 57 -24.23 8.16 -0.47
N GLN A 58 -23.63 9.19 0.14
CA GLN A 58 -22.39 9.80 -0.34
C GLN A 58 -21.14 9.12 0.21
N PHE A 59 -21.26 8.39 1.33
CA PHE A 59 -20.16 7.60 1.88
C PHE A 59 -19.71 6.49 0.96
N GLN A 60 -20.63 5.75 0.35
CA GLN A 60 -20.30 4.62 -0.50
C GLN A 60 -19.34 5.03 -1.64
N TYR A 61 -19.71 6.08 -2.38
CA TYR A 61 -18.88 6.60 -3.47
C TYR A 61 -17.55 7.17 -2.98
N SER A 62 -17.54 7.84 -1.83
CA SER A 62 -16.31 8.41 -1.26
C SER A 62 -15.36 7.33 -0.73
N ILE A 63 -15.89 6.25 -0.16
CA ILE A 63 -15.12 5.11 0.35
C ILE A 63 -14.56 4.27 -0.80
N ASP A 64 -15.35 4.04 -1.85
CA ASP A 64 -14.88 3.34 -3.04
C ASP A 64 -13.74 4.12 -3.71
N ASP A 65 -13.86 5.45 -3.84
CA ASP A 65 -12.82 6.32 -4.40
C ASP A 65 -11.55 6.34 -3.52
N LEU A 66 -11.69 6.30 -2.19
CA LEU A 66 -10.56 6.21 -1.25
C LEU A 66 -9.85 4.85 -1.30
N ASN A 67 -10.61 3.76 -1.48
CA ASN A 67 -10.06 2.41 -1.59
C ASN A 67 -9.37 2.18 -2.94
N ASP A 68 -9.76 2.88 -3.99
CA ASP A 68 -9.11 2.82 -5.32
C ASP A 68 -7.74 3.54 -5.34
N ILE A 69 -7.37 4.24 -4.25
CA ILE A 69 -6.07 4.89 -4.14
C ILE A 69 -4.97 3.85 -3.92
N GLU A 70 -4.27 3.54 -5.01
CA GLU A 70 -3.06 2.76 -5.02
C GLU A 70 -1.81 3.60 -4.74
N VAL A 71 -0.97 3.17 -3.79
CA VAL A 71 0.31 3.82 -3.50
C VAL A 71 1.48 2.98 -4.01
N LYS A 72 2.34 3.62 -4.81
CA LYS A 72 3.61 3.02 -5.24
C LYS A 72 4.63 3.08 -4.11
N ARG A 73 5.36 1.98 -3.93
CA ARG A 73 6.48 1.92 -2.99
C ARG A 73 7.61 2.83 -3.48
N THR A 74 7.89 3.91 -2.76
CA THR A 74 8.98 4.85 -3.09
C THR A 74 10.23 4.64 -2.23
N LYS A 75 10.09 3.97 -1.08
CA LYS A 75 11.20 3.68 -0.15
C LYS A 75 11.38 2.17 -0.01
N PRO A 76 12.63 1.68 0.11
CA PRO A 76 12.87 0.28 0.44
C PRO A 76 12.24 -0.08 1.79
N PRO A 77 11.83 -1.33 2.01
CA PRO A 77 11.13 -1.72 3.22
C PRO A 77 11.96 -1.53 4.50
N CYS A 78 11.29 -1.23 5.62
CA CYS A 78 11.89 -0.91 6.91
C CYS A 78 12.92 -1.94 7.41
N TRP A 79 12.74 -3.23 7.06
CA TRP A 79 13.65 -4.30 7.47
C TRP A 79 15.02 -4.23 6.79
N LEU A 80 15.16 -3.59 5.62
CA LEU A 80 16.47 -3.36 4.98
C LEU A 80 17.33 -2.37 5.77
N TYR A 81 16.72 -1.37 6.40
CA TYR A 81 17.46 -0.40 7.21
C TYR A 81 18.02 -1.02 8.50
N ARG A 82 17.40 -2.10 8.99
CA ARG A 82 17.83 -2.82 10.20
C ARG A 82 19.04 -3.73 9.98
N ILE A 83 19.46 -3.96 8.74
CA ILE A 83 20.66 -4.75 8.40
C ILE A 83 21.92 -3.87 8.41
N TRP A 84 21.76 -2.54 8.36
CA TRP A 84 22.85 -1.57 8.23
C TRP A 84 23.17 -0.79 9.53
N PHE A 85 22.50 -1.10 10.65
CA PHE A 85 22.75 -0.49 11.98
C PHE A 85 22.96 -1.57 13.05
#